data_AF-A0A9W6GYI4-F1
#
_entry.id   AF-A0A9W6GYI4-F1
#
_cell.length_a   1.000
_cell.length_b   1.000
_cell.length_c   1.000
_cell.angle_alpha   90.00
_cell.angle_beta   90.00
_cell.angle_gamma   90.00
#
_symmetry.space_group_name_H-M   'P 1'
#
loop_
_entity.id
_entity.type
_entity.pdbx_description
1 polymer ?
#
loop_
_entity_poly.entity_id
_entity_poly.type
_entity_poly.pdbx_seq_one_letter_code
_entity_poly.pdbx_strand_id
1 'polypeptide(L)'
;MIFVNSMSDLFHKHVPLHFIDAVFDTMEKADWHEYQLLTKRSSRMRSYINSRYAERPVPNHIWIGVSIEDGARKSRVEHLRSTNATVRFVSIEPLIGAISTLDLSEIHWVIVGGESGPKARSMEEAWVVEIREQCLLAGVPFFFKQWGGFNSKAKGRLLQGRVWNQWPAHARIAIPAAE
;
A
#
# COMPACT_ATOMS: atom_id res chain seq x y z
N MET A 1 -7.89 -6.58 10.77
CA MET A 1 -6.83 -5.75 10.16
C MET A 1 -6.07 -4.98 11.23
N ILE A 2 -4.74 -5.07 11.22
CA ILE A 2 -3.80 -4.34 12.09
C ILE A 2 -2.85 -3.55 11.19
N PHE A 3 -2.85 -2.23 11.28
CA PHE A 3 -1.86 -1.40 10.59
C PHE A 3 -0.57 -1.34 11.40
N VAL A 4 0.48 -1.98 10.87
CA VAL A 4 1.74 -2.17 11.58
C VAL A 4 2.58 -0.91 11.47
N ASN A 5 3.01 -0.42 12.63
CA ASN A 5 3.93 0.70 12.75
C ASN A 5 3.39 2.04 12.22
N SER A 6 2.19 2.42 12.70
CA SER A 6 1.56 3.71 12.39
C SER A 6 2.51 4.89 12.67
N MET A 7 2.51 5.89 11.78
CA MET A 7 3.34 7.10 11.86
C MET A 7 4.87 6.86 11.85
N SER A 8 5.32 5.64 11.58
CA SER A 8 6.73 5.24 11.50
C SER A 8 7.01 4.49 10.21
N ASP A 9 8.24 4.00 10.03
CA ASP A 9 8.59 3.10 8.92
C ASP A 9 9.44 1.93 9.44
N LEU A 10 8.91 0.71 9.40
CA LEU A 10 9.60 -0.50 9.88
C LEU A 10 10.93 -0.74 9.15
N PHE A 11 11.02 -0.30 7.90
CA PHE A 11 12.21 -0.46 7.06
C PHE A 11 13.13 0.77 7.09
N HIS A 12 12.93 1.70 8.03
CA HIS A 12 13.84 2.83 8.21
C HIS A 12 15.27 2.37 8.50
N LYS A 13 16.29 2.95 7.84
CA LYS A 13 17.70 2.49 7.86
C LYS A 13 18.33 2.25 9.25
N HIS A 14 17.78 2.85 10.30
CA HIS A 14 18.25 2.70 11.68
C HIS A 14 17.51 1.61 12.48
N VAL A 15 16.43 1.04 11.95
CA VAL A 15 15.77 -0.12 12.55
C VAL A 15 16.64 -1.34 12.25
N PRO A 16 17.15 -2.08 13.26
CA PRO A 16 18.01 -3.23 13.05
C PRO A 16 17.21 -4.42 12.50
N LEU A 17 17.88 -5.31 11.73
CA LEU A 17 17.21 -6.45 11.09
C LEU A 17 16.53 -7.39 12.10
N HIS A 18 17.18 -7.70 13.22
CA HIS A 18 16.61 -8.57 14.26
C HIS A 18 15.28 -8.05 14.83
N PHE A 19 15.07 -6.73 14.84
CA PHE A 19 13.80 -6.14 15.27
C PHE A 19 12.72 -6.35 14.20
N ILE A 20 13.08 -6.18 12.93
CA ILE A 20 12.18 -6.47 11.81
C ILE A 20 11.80 -7.97 11.85
N ASP A 21 12.77 -8.86 12.09
CA ASP A 21 12.53 -10.30 12.23
C ASP A 21 11.54 -10.61 13.34
N ALA A 22 11.72 -10.04 14.55
CA ALA A 22 10.80 -10.26 15.66
C ALA A 22 9.35 -9.80 15.35
N VAL A 23 9.19 -8.71 14.58
CA VAL A 23 7.88 -8.25 14.13
C VAL A 23 7.26 -9.24 13.14
N PHE A 24 8.03 -9.72 12.15
CA PHE A 24 7.55 -10.72 11.20
C PHE A 24 7.26 -12.07 11.86
N ASP A 25 8.09 -12.54 12.79
CA ASP A 25 7.85 -13.76 13.58
C ASP A 25 6.51 -13.69 14.33
N THR A 26 6.16 -12.50 14.84
CA THR A 26 4.89 -12.28 15.54
C THR A 26 3.71 -12.34 14.57
N MET A 27 3.80 -11.67 13.42
CA MET A 27 2.74 -11.69 12.41
C MET A 27 2.54 -13.07 11.79
N GLU A 28 3.62 -13.84 11.62
CA GLU A 28 3.55 -15.21 11.12
C GLU A 28 2.88 -16.17 12.09
N LYS A 29 3.08 -15.99 13.39
CA LYS A 29 2.45 -16.82 14.43
C LYS A 29 0.97 -16.50 14.65
N ALA A 30 0.60 -15.22 14.54
CA ALA A 30 -0.76 -14.75 14.78
C ALA A 30 -1.56 -14.60 13.47
N ASP A 31 -1.77 -15.72 12.80
CA ASP A 31 -2.43 -15.82 11.48
C ASP A 31 -3.94 -15.54 11.47
N TRP A 32 -4.56 -15.39 12.64
CA TRP A 32 -5.94 -14.95 12.80
C TRP A 32 -6.13 -13.43 12.60
N HIS A 33 -5.04 -12.69 12.34
CA HIS A 33 -5.07 -11.26 12.02
C HIS A 33 -4.57 -10.99 10.61
N GLU A 34 -5.25 -10.09 9.90
CA GLU A 34 -4.67 -9.44 8.71
C GLU A 34 -3.79 -8.27 9.15
N TYR A 35 -2.56 -8.21 8.65
CA TYR A 35 -1.58 -7.17 8.91
C TYR A 35 -1.35 -6.34 7.66
N GLN A 36 -1.34 -5.02 7.81
CA GLN A 36 -1.00 -4.09 6.75
C GLN A 36 0.33 -3.40 7.08
N LEU A 37 1.36 -3.61 6.25
CA LEU A 37 2.64 -2.92 6.33
C LEU A 37 2.78 -1.89 5.22
N LEU A 38 3.16 -0.67 5.57
CA LEU A 38 3.38 0.41 4.62
C LEU A 38 4.77 1.03 4.81
N THR A 39 5.49 1.28 3.71
CA THR A 39 6.83 1.87 3.77
C THR A 39 7.13 2.79 2.59
N LYS A 40 8.01 3.76 2.82
CA LYS A 40 8.65 4.55 1.76
C LYS A 40 10.05 4.04 1.43
N ARG A 41 10.57 3.08 2.19
CA ARG A 41 11.90 2.45 2.05
C ARG A 41 11.82 1.15 1.23
N SER A 42 11.14 1.23 0.10
CA SER A 42 10.76 0.07 -0.73
C SER A 42 11.94 -0.79 -1.21
N SER A 43 13.10 -0.20 -1.50
CA SER A 43 14.29 -0.98 -1.90
C SER A 43 14.74 -1.93 -0.78
N ARG A 44 14.82 -1.43 0.46
CA ARG A 44 15.18 -2.25 1.62
C ARG A 44 14.12 -3.27 1.95
N MET A 45 12.84 -2.87 1.89
CA MET A 45 11.72 -3.79 2.08
C MET A 45 11.78 -4.93 1.07
N ARG A 46 12.02 -4.65 -0.21
CA ARG A 46 12.16 -5.68 -1.25
C ARG A 46 13.28 -6.65 -0.93
N SER A 47 14.47 -6.15 -0.61
CA SER A 47 15.62 -7.02 -0.26
C SER A 47 15.32 -7.88 0.97
N TYR A 48 14.69 -7.32 1.99
CA TYR A 48 14.32 -8.06 3.20
C TYR A 48 13.28 -9.15 2.90
N ILE A 49 12.18 -8.80 2.23
CA ILE A 49 11.11 -9.73 1.91
C ILE A 49 11.65 -10.88 1.06
N ASN A 50 12.41 -10.60 0.00
CA ASN A 50 12.94 -11.66 -0.86
C ASN A 50 13.99 -12.53 -0.15
N SER A 51 14.71 -11.99 0.84
CA SER A 51 15.64 -12.78 1.65
C SER A 51 14.91 -13.67 2.66
N ARG A 52 13.91 -13.15 3.37
CA ARG A 52 13.16 -13.90 4.40
C ARG A 52 12.25 -14.96 3.76
N TYR A 53 11.70 -14.64 2.60
CA TYR A 53 10.71 -15.42 1.86
C TYR A 53 11.31 -15.92 0.54
N ALA A 54 12.56 -16.40 0.56
CA ALA A 54 13.23 -16.93 -0.64
C ALA A 54 12.59 -18.24 -1.12
N GLU A 55 12.29 -19.15 -0.18
CA GLU A 55 11.80 -20.50 -0.47
C GLU A 55 10.26 -20.63 -0.43
N ARG A 56 9.56 -19.58 -0.02
CA ARG A 56 8.09 -19.56 0.10
C ARG A 56 7.57 -18.14 0.00
N PRO A 57 6.34 -17.91 -0.47
CA PRO A 57 5.75 -16.57 -0.47
C PRO A 57 5.45 -16.05 0.94
N VAL A 58 5.29 -14.72 1.05
CA VAL A 58 4.74 -14.08 2.25
C VAL A 58 3.32 -14.63 2.51
N PRO A 59 2.96 -15.00 3.76
CA PRO A 59 1.61 -15.41 4.12
C PRO A 59 0.55 -14.38 3.68
N ASN A 60 -0.60 -14.86 3.21
CA ASN A 60 -1.67 -14.03 2.63
C ASN A 60 -2.32 -13.05 3.63
N HIS A 61 -2.19 -13.30 4.93
CA HIS A 61 -2.63 -12.39 5.98
C HIS A 61 -1.63 -11.27 6.28
N ILE A 62 -0.45 -11.24 5.65
CA ILE A 62 0.56 -10.18 5.79
C ILE A 62 0.65 -9.39 4.48
N TRP A 63 0.04 -8.21 4.46
CA TRP A 63 -0.06 -7.38 3.26
C TRP A 63 1.09 -6.38 3.20
N ILE A 64 1.81 -6.40 2.08
CA ILE A 64 2.97 -5.55 1.87
C ILE A 64 2.58 -4.38 0.98
N GLY A 65 2.92 -3.17 1.39
CA GLY A 65 2.61 -2.00 0.58
C GLY A 65 3.66 -0.91 0.64
N VAL A 66 3.60 -0.05 -0.38
CA VAL A 66 4.45 1.11 -0.51
C VAL A 66 3.62 2.38 -0.56
N SER A 67 4.17 3.45 0.01
CA SER A 67 3.61 4.79 -0.12
C SER A 67 4.32 5.52 -1.26
N ILE A 68 3.56 6.14 -2.15
CA ILE A 68 4.05 7.07 -3.17
C ILE A 68 3.27 8.38 -3.09
N GLU A 69 3.94 9.48 -3.39
CA GLU A 69 3.34 10.82 -3.26
C GLU A 69 3.05 11.47 -4.63
N ASP A 70 3.80 11.08 -5.66
CA ASP A 70 3.74 11.61 -7.03
C ASP A 70 4.37 10.63 -8.04
N GLY A 71 4.36 11.00 -9.32
CA GLY A 71 4.93 10.20 -10.41
C GLY A 71 6.45 9.98 -10.34
N ALA A 72 7.20 10.79 -9.57
CA ALA A 72 8.65 10.59 -9.43
C ALA A 72 8.98 9.39 -8.53
N ARG A 73 8.00 8.83 -7.81
CA ARG A 73 8.18 7.71 -6.87
C ARG A 73 7.65 6.37 -7.36
N LYS A 74 7.35 6.26 -8.66
CA LYS A 74 6.90 5.01 -9.31
C LYS A 74 7.84 3.82 -9.12
N SER A 75 9.15 4.05 -9.00
CA SER A 75 10.13 2.98 -8.71
C SER A 75 9.82 2.20 -7.44
N ARG A 76 9.07 2.78 -6.48
CA ARG A 76 8.64 2.05 -5.28
C ARG A 76 7.60 0.97 -5.59
N VAL A 77 6.74 1.19 -6.59
CA VAL A 77 5.77 0.20 -7.05
C VAL A 77 6.50 -0.95 -7.76
N GLU A 78 7.54 -0.65 -8.54
CA GLU A 78 8.39 -1.70 -9.14
C GLU A 78 9.10 -2.56 -8.10
N HIS A 79 9.63 -1.93 -7.04
CA HIS A 79 10.20 -2.67 -5.93
C HIS A 79 9.17 -3.57 -5.25
N LEU A 80 7.93 -3.10 -5.09
CA LEU A 80 6.83 -3.88 -4.50
C LEU A 80 6.45 -5.09 -5.38
N ARG A 81 6.30 -4.89 -6.69
CA ARG A 81 6.00 -5.96 -7.66
C ARG A 81 7.10 -7.03 -7.67
N SER A 82 8.35 -6.61 -7.45
CA SER A 82 9.51 -7.50 -7.37
C SER A 82 9.65 -8.24 -6.04
N THR A 83 8.64 -8.21 -5.16
CA THR A 83 8.65 -8.95 -3.88
C THR A 83 7.94 -10.30 -4.00
N ASN A 84 8.35 -11.28 -3.19
CA ASN A 84 7.62 -12.54 -3.02
C ASN A 84 6.34 -12.41 -2.15
N ALA A 85 5.68 -11.25 -2.19
CA ALA A 85 4.46 -10.98 -1.43
C ALA A 85 3.20 -11.43 -2.18
N THR A 86 2.27 -12.09 -1.49
CA THR A 86 1.00 -12.54 -2.10
C THR A 86 -0.05 -11.45 -2.19
N VAL A 87 -0.05 -10.52 -1.23
CA VAL A 87 -0.95 -9.36 -1.23
C VAL A 87 -0.12 -8.09 -1.24
N ARG A 88 -0.28 -7.31 -2.31
CA ARG A 88 0.47 -6.08 -2.58
C ARG A 88 -0.48 -4.90 -2.70
N PHE A 89 -0.22 -3.81 -1.98
CA PHE A 89 -1.04 -2.59 -2.09
C PHE A 89 -0.19 -1.33 -2.25
N VAL A 90 -0.75 -0.34 -2.96
CA VAL A 90 -0.13 0.97 -3.14
C VAL A 90 -0.96 2.01 -2.41
N SER A 91 -0.32 2.74 -1.49
CA SER A 91 -0.91 3.90 -0.84
C SER A 91 -0.38 5.17 -1.48
N ILE A 92 -1.23 5.85 -2.23
CA ILE A 92 -0.92 7.12 -2.86
C ILE A 92 -1.32 8.23 -1.90
N GLU A 93 -0.54 8.33 -0.82
CA GLU A 93 -0.81 9.21 0.31
C GLU A 93 0.46 9.83 0.90
N PRO A 94 0.52 11.17 1.05
CA PRO A 94 -0.42 12.11 0.43
C PRO A 94 -0.21 12.17 -1.09
N LEU A 95 -1.28 12.19 -1.88
CA LEU A 95 -1.21 12.51 -3.31
C LEU A 95 -0.98 14.02 -3.48
N ILE A 96 0.21 14.39 -3.92
CA ILE A 96 0.69 15.79 -3.98
C ILE A 96 1.13 16.22 -5.39
N GLY A 97 1.01 15.33 -6.36
CA GLY A 97 1.33 15.59 -7.75
C GLY A 97 0.78 14.48 -8.65
N ALA A 98 0.61 14.78 -9.93
CA ALA A 98 0.08 13.83 -10.90
C ALA A 98 0.90 12.53 -10.96
N ILE A 99 0.19 11.43 -11.14
CA ILE A 99 0.75 10.12 -11.41
C ILE A 99 0.19 9.73 -12.78
N SER A 100 0.99 9.94 -13.82
CA SER A 100 0.72 9.38 -15.14
C SER A 100 0.66 7.84 -15.06
N THR A 101 0.61 7.12 -16.18
CA THR A 101 0.54 5.65 -16.25
C THR A 101 1.31 4.89 -15.14
N LEU A 102 0.58 4.17 -14.32
CA LEU A 102 1.08 3.32 -13.24
C LEU A 102 0.88 1.85 -13.64
N ASP A 103 1.96 1.07 -13.63
CA ASP A 103 1.85 -0.38 -13.85
C ASP A 103 1.26 -1.03 -12.59
N LEU A 104 0.00 -1.46 -12.72
CA LEU A 104 -0.78 -2.07 -11.64
C LEU A 104 -0.79 -3.60 -11.71
N SER A 105 -0.03 -4.21 -12.62
CA SER A 105 0.10 -5.67 -12.60
C SER A 105 0.67 -6.15 -11.27
N GLU A 106 0.13 -7.25 -10.74
CA GLU A 106 0.45 -7.79 -9.42
C GLU A 106 0.08 -6.91 -8.21
N ILE A 107 -0.64 -5.79 -8.43
CA ILE A 107 -1.17 -4.93 -7.38
C ILE A 107 -2.62 -5.30 -7.08
N HIS A 108 -2.93 -5.48 -5.80
CA HIS A 108 -4.21 -6.01 -5.33
C HIS A 108 -5.11 -4.93 -4.72
N TRP A 109 -4.57 -3.76 -4.41
CA TRP A 109 -5.34 -2.66 -3.83
C TRP A 109 -4.62 -1.32 -4.00
N VAL A 110 -5.36 -0.27 -4.37
CA VAL A 110 -4.87 1.10 -4.43
C VAL A 110 -5.68 1.98 -3.50
N ILE A 111 -4.98 2.74 -2.66
CA ILE A 111 -5.53 3.69 -1.72
C ILE A 111 -5.08 5.09 -2.16
N VAL A 112 -5.99 6.07 -2.21
CA VAL A 112 -5.68 7.47 -2.51
C VAL A 112 -6.20 8.39 -1.41
N GLY A 113 -5.38 9.36 -1.00
CA GLY A 113 -5.77 10.34 -0.01
C GLY A 113 -4.90 11.59 0.00
N GLY A 114 -5.51 12.72 0.37
CA GLY A 114 -4.83 14.00 0.52
C GLY A 114 -4.14 14.21 1.86
N GLU A 115 -3.21 15.16 1.88
CA GLU A 115 -2.45 15.56 3.07
C GLU A 115 -3.34 16.19 4.14
N SER A 116 -3.03 15.97 5.41
CA SER A 116 -3.72 16.58 6.54
C SER A 116 -2.79 17.43 7.38
N GLY A 117 -3.30 18.53 7.91
CA GLY A 117 -2.60 19.41 8.84
C GLY A 117 -2.53 20.87 8.39
N PRO A 118 -1.90 21.76 9.18
CA PRO A 118 -1.93 23.20 8.95
C PRO A 118 -1.30 23.66 7.62
N LYS A 119 -0.45 22.83 7.02
CA LYS A 119 0.24 23.09 5.75
C LYS A 119 -0.11 22.07 4.66
N ALA A 120 -1.30 21.44 4.77
CA ALA A 120 -1.75 20.45 3.81
C ALA A 120 -1.80 21.02 2.39
N ARG A 121 -1.08 20.39 1.47
CA ARG A 121 -1.14 20.71 0.05
C ARG A 121 -2.49 20.34 -0.54
N SER A 122 -2.96 21.12 -1.51
CA SER A 122 -4.17 20.79 -2.26
C SER A 122 -3.91 19.60 -3.18
N MET A 123 -4.92 18.74 -3.32
CA MET A 123 -4.93 17.62 -4.24
C MET A 123 -5.96 17.94 -5.33
N GLU A 124 -5.57 17.77 -6.58
CA GLU A 124 -6.46 18.01 -7.72
C GLU A 124 -7.38 16.80 -7.96
N GLU A 125 -8.67 17.06 -8.21
CA GLU A 125 -9.65 15.99 -8.49
C GLU A 125 -9.28 15.17 -9.71
N ALA A 126 -8.73 15.81 -10.75
CA ALA A 126 -8.29 15.15 -11.97
C ALA A 126 -7.26 14.04 -11.70
N TRP A 127 -6.33 14.24 -10.75
CA TRP A 127 -5.33 13.21 -10.41
C TRP A 127 -5.98 11.98 -9.77
N VAL A 128 -6.96 12.18 -8.89
CA VAL A 128 -7.68 11.09 -8.24
C VAL A 128 -8.51 10.31 -9.26
N VAL A 129 -9.19 11.02 -10.17
CA VAL A 129 -9.97 10.42 -11.26
C VAL A 129 -9.07 9.60 -12.19
N GLU A 130 -7.92 10.13 -12.60
CA GLU A 130 -6.97 9.42 -13.48
C GLU A 130 -6.47 8.12 -12.84
N ILE A 131 -6.14 8.12 -11.55
CA ILE A 131 -5.72 6.91 -10.82
C ILE A 131 -6.89 5.91 -10.74
N ARG A 132 -8.09 6.38 -10.44
CA ARG A 132 -9.29 5.53 -10.37
C ARG A 132 -9.55 4.81 -11.69
N GLU A 133 -9.51 5.54 -12.81
CA GLU A 133 -9.73 4.93 -14.13
C GLU A 133 -8.69 3.86 -14.43
N GLN A 134 -7.41 4.09 -14.11
CA GLN A 134 -6.37 3.07 -14.23
C GLN A 134 -6.67 1.82 -13.38
N CYS A 135 -7.17 2.00 -12.15
CA CYS A 135 -7.56 0.89 -11.28
C CYS A 135 -8.74 0.11 -11.87
N LEU A 136 -9.78 0.80 -12.37
CA LEU A 136 -10.95 0.16 -12.99
C LEU A 136 -10.57 -0.63 -14.24
N LEU A 137 -9.73 -0.06 -15.10
CA LEU A 137 -9.22 -0.72 -16.31
C LEU A 137 -8.39 -1.96 -15.97
N ALA A 138 -7.61 -1.91 -14.89
CA ALA A 138 -6.79 -3.04 -14.43
C ALA A 138 -7.57 -4.05 -13.55
N GLY A 139 -8.83 -3.79 -13.22
CA GLY A 139 -9.60 -4.62 -12.27
C GLY A 139 -9.09 -4.57 -10.83
N VAL A 140 -8.32 -3.54 -10.46
CA VAL A 140 -7.74 -3.38 -9.13
C VAL A 140 -8.69 -2.58 -8.22
N PRO A 141 -9.02 -3.08 -7.03
CA PRO A 141 -9.83 -2.34 -6.05
C PRO A 141 -9.24 -0.96 -5.72
N PHE A 142 -10.10 0.05 -5.77
CA PHE A 142 -9.79 1.45 -5.50
C PHE A 142 -10.49 1.96 -4.24
N PHE A 143 -9.71 2.52 -3.32
CA PHE A 143 -10.19 3.16 -2.10
C PHE A 143 -9.80 4.64 -2.08
N PHE A 144 -10.80 5.52 -2.04
CA PHE A 144 -10.58 6.95 -1.84
C PHE A 144 -10.83 7.31 -0.38
N LYS A 145 -9.75 7.61 0.34
CA LYS A 145 -9.79 7.86 1.77
C LYS A 145 -10.40 9.22 2.11
N GLN A 146 -9.82 10.28 1.55
CA GLN A 146 -10.16 11.67 1.88
C GLN A 146 -9.48 12.65 0.94
N TRP A 147 -10.02 13.87 0.84
CA TRP A 147 -9.38 15.00 0.17
C TRP A 147 -8.23 15.65 0.95
N GLY A 148 -8.17 15.43 2.27
CA GLY A 148 -7.23 16.13 3.15
C GLY A 148 -7.70 17.54 3.53
N GLY A 149 -6.78 18.37 4.02
CA GLY A 149 -7.05 19.74 4.50
C GLY A 149 -6.56 19.97 5.94
N PHE A 150 -7.13 20.97 6.62
CA PHE A 150 -6.69 21.35 7.96
C PHE A 150 -6.70 20.18 8.96
N ASN A 151 -7.65 19.27 8.79
CA ASN A 151 -7.66 17.96 9.42
C ASN A 151 -8.14 16.89 8.42
N SER A 152 -8.07 15.61 8.80
CA SER A 152 -8.46 14.47 7.96
C SER A 152 -9.93 14.49 7.50
N LYS A 153 -10.84 15.12 8.25
CA LYS A 153 -12.26 15.14 7.94
C LYS A 153 -12.71 16.39 7.20
N ALA A 154 -11.82 17.38 7.02
CA ALA A 154 -12.19 18.74 6.63
C ALA A 154 -12.94 18.84 5.30
N LYS A 155 -12.54 18.03 4.31
CA LYS A 155 -13.10 18.07 2.95
C LYS A 155 -13.88 16.80 2.57
N GLY A 156 -14.07 15.87 3.50
CA GLY A 156 -14.81 14.62 3.27
C GLY A 156 -14.09 13.65 2.33
N ARG A 157 -14.87 12.69 1.80
CA ARG A 157 -14.39 11.53 1.01
C ARG A 157 -15.25 11.21 -0.21
N LEU A 158 -16.03 12.18 -0.69
CA LEU A 158 -16.81 12.03 -1.92
C LEU A 158 -15.93 12.39 -3.11
N LEU A 159 -15.79 11.48 -4.06
CA LEU A 159 -15.20 11.72 -5.36
C LEU A 159 -16.32 11.62 -6.40
N GLN A 160 -16.60 12.74 -7.08
CA GLN A 160 -17.72 12.84 -8.03
C GLN A 160 -19.06 12.40 -7.43
N GLY A 161 -19.35 12.88 -6.22
CA GLY A 161 -20.61 12.58 -5.50
C GLY A 161 -20.72 11.16 -4.94
N ARG A 162 -19.70 10.32 -5.10
CA ARG A 162 -19.71 8.91 -4.66
C ARG A 162 -18.60 8.61 -3.66
N VAL A 163 -18.88 7.70 -2.74
CA VAL A 163 -17.87 7.09 -1.86
C VAL A 163 -17.23 5.89 -2.56
N TRP A 164 -15.90 5.83 -2.57
CA TRP A 164 -15.13 4.72 -3.14
C TRP A 164 -14.40 3.97 -2.02
N ASN A 165 -14.96 2.86 -1.57
CA ASN A 165 -14.41 2.04 -0.48
C ASN A 165 -14.18 0.59 -0.92
N GLN A 166 -13.68 0.36 -2.14
CA GLN A 166 -13.43 -1.00 -2.58
C GLN A 166 -12.30 -1.62 -1.74
N TRP A 167 -12.42 -2.92 -1.50
CA TRP A 167 -11.49 -3.71 -0.71
C TRP A 167 -10.98 -4.85 -1.60
N PRO A 168 -9.73 -5.33 -1.42
CA PRO A 168 -9.29 -6.56 -2.05
C PRO A 168 -10.27 -7.68 -1.69
N ALA A 169 -10.85 -8.35 -2.70
CA ALA A 169 -11.59 -9.58 -2.45
C ALA A 169 -10.68 -10.50 -1.64
N HIS A 170 -11.19 -11.11 -0.55
CA HIS A 170 -10.39 -11.91 0.37
C HIS A 170 -9.37 -12.71 -0.43
N ALA A 171 -8.08 -12.45 -0.17
CA ALA A 171 -6.99 -13.23 -0.70
C ALA A 171 -7.00 -14.63 -0.05
N ARG A 172 -8.11 -15.37 -0.19
CA ARG A 172 -8.07 -16.82 -0.36
C ARG A 172 -7.49 -17.08 -1.74
N ILE A 173 -6.25 -16.64 -1.95
CA ILE A 173 -5.45 -17.13 -3.06
C ILE A 173 -5.32 -18.62 -2.77
N ALA A 174 -5.99 -19.43 -3.57
CA ALA A 174 -5.82 -20.87 -3.54
C ALA A 174 -4.32 -21.11 -3.72
N ILE A 175 -3.67 -21.63 -2.67
CA ILE A 175 -2.32 -22.17 -2.81
C ILE A 175 -2.49 -23.33 -3.81
N PRO A 176 -1.78 -23.34 -4.96
CA PRO A 176 -1.73 -24.53 -5.77
C PRO A 176 -1.21 -25.64 -4.86
N ALA A 177 -1.94 -26.73 -4.72
CA ALA A 177 -1.42 -27.90 -4.00
C ALA A 177 -0.05 -28.21 -4.61
N ALA A 178 0.98 -28.23 -3.76
CA ALA A 178 2.29 -28.72 -4.18
C ALA A 178 2.08 -30.16 -4.69
N GLU A 179 2.57 -30.45 -5.89
CA GLU A 179 2.64 -31.81 -6.46
C GLU A 179 3.49 -32.74 -5.58
#